data_AF-A0A5B7VAB3-F1
#
_entry.id   AF-A0A5B7VAB3-F1
#
_cell.length_a   1.000
_cell.length_b   1.000
_cell.length_c   1.000
_cell.angle_alpha   90.00
_cell.angle_beta   90.00
_cell.angle_gamma   90.00
#
_symmetry.space_group_name_H-M   'P 1'
#
loop_
_entity.id
_entity.type
_entity.pdbx_description
1 polymer ?
#
loop_
_entity_poly.entity_id
_entity_poly.type
_entity_poly.pdbx_seq_one_letter_code
_entity_poly.pdbx_strand_id
1 'polypeptide(L)' 'MTDVLFGPALKVTAGHLARDAYLYVRQSSLKQVLNNTESAVRQYALRGRAVALGWP' A
#
# COMPACT_ATOMS: atom_id res chain seq x y z
N MET A 1 -25.62 -9.83 14.26
CA MET A 1 -26.60 -10.01 13.17
C MET A 1 -26.37 -8.84 12.22
N THR A 2 -25.58 -8.93 11.15
CA THR A 2 -25.30 -10.03 10.22
C THR A 2 -23.86 -9.95 9.70
N ASP A 3 -23.03 -10.91 10.11
CA ASP A 3 -21.65 -11.13 9.65
C ASP A 3 -21.60 -12.23 8.59
N VAL A 4 -22.41 -12.11 7.53
CA VAL A 4 -22.47 -13.11 6.46
C VAL A 4 -23.05 -12.46 5.23
N LEU A 5 -22.25 -11.72 4.44
CA LEU A 5 -22.55 -11.37 3.02
C LEU A 5 -21.38 -10.72 2.24
N PHE A 6 -20.17 -10.61 2.79
CA PHE A 6 -19.06 -9.97 2.07
C PHE A 6 -18.03 -11.01 1.64
N GLY A 7 -17.65 -10.98 0.36
CA GLY A 7 -16.43 -11.60 -0.14
C GLY A 7 -15.19 -11.14 0.66
N PRO A 8 -13.96 -11.58 0.31
CA PRO A 8 -12.80 -11.50 1.19
C PRO A 8 -12.77 -10.15 1.90
N ALA A 9 -12.95 -10.19 3.23
CA ALA A 9 -13.16 -9.01 4.05
C ALA A 9 -12.25 -7.88 3.56
N LEU A 10 -12.84 -6.70 3.34
CA LEU A 10 -12.11 -5.51 2.86
C LEU A 10 -10.80 -5.41 3.65
N LYS A 11 -9.67 -5.61 2.96
CA LYS A 11 -8.33 -5.68 3.60
C LYS A 11 -8.02 -4.41 4.43
N VAL A 12 -8.66 -3.30 4.07
CA VAL A 12 -8.63 -2.03 4.80
C VAL A 12 -9.99 -1.82 5.45
N THR A 13 -10.00 -1.64 6.77
CA THR A 13 -11.20 -1.41 7.57
C THR A 13 -11.10 -0.05 8.26
N ALA A 14 -12.21 0.44 8.82
CA ALA A 14 -12.22 1.67 9.61
C ALA A 14 -11.22 1.62 10.78
N GLY A 15 -11.01 0.45 11.40
CA GLY A 15 -10.01 0.26 12.45
C GLY A 15 -8.56 0.34 11.97
N HIS A 16 -8.30 0.09 10.68
CA HIS A 16 -6.99 0.32 10.06
C HIS A 16 -6.77 1.82 9.78
N LEU A 17 -7.80 2.53 9.31
CA LEU A 17 -7.74 3.97 9.02
C LEU A 17 -7.66 4.84 10.28
N ALA A 18 -8.07 4.33 11.44
CA ALA A 18 -7.89 5.00 12.73
C ALA A 18 -6.43 5.08 13.20
N ARG A 19 -5.49 4.46 12.47
CA ARG A 19 -4.04 4.46 12.77
C ARG A 19 -3.26 5.06 11.61
N ASP A 20 -2.12 5.65 11.92
CA ASP A 20 -1.19 6.13 10.90
C ASP A 20 -0.62 4.97 10.07
N ALA A 21 -0.51 5.19 8.76
CA ALA A 21 0.18 4.28 7.86
C ALA A 21 1.63 4.73 7.66
N TYR A 22 2.57 3.81 7.87
CA TYR A 22 3.99 4.04 7.61
C TYR A 22 4.42 3.26 6.37
N LEU A 23 5.05 3.95 5.41
CA LEU A 23 5.61 3.35 4.21
C LEU A 23 7.14 3.35 4.29
N TYR A 24 7.73 2.16 4.38
CA TYR A 24 9.19 1.99 4.27
C TYR A 24 9.57 1.59 2.84
N VAL A 25 10.35 2.44 2.18
CA VAL A 25 10.92 2.15 0.86
C VAL A 25 12.41 1.89 1.02
N ARG A 26 12.85 0.70 0.60
CA ARG A 26 14.28 0.35 0.60
C ARG A 26 14.99 0.99 -0.59
N GLN A 27 16.16 1.56 -0.34
CA GLN A 27 17.04 1.99 -1.43
C GLN A 27 17.57 0.75 -2.18
N SER A 28 17.25 0.67 -3.47
CA SER A 28 17.83 -0.34 -4.36
C SER A 28 19.22 0.09 -4.82
N SER A 29 20.12 -0.86 -5.09
CA SER A 29 21.46 -0.52 -5.61
C SER A 29 21.38 0.05 -7.03
N LEU A 30 22.41 0.78 -7.47
CA LEU A 30 22.42 1.42 -8.80
C LEU A 30 22.16 0.40 -9.94
N LYS A 31 22.80 -0.78 -9.87
CA LYS A 31 22.55 -1.88 -10.82
C LYS A 31 21.09 -2.33 -10.81
N GLN A 32 20.45 -2.38 -9.65
CA GLN A 32 19.04 -2.78 -9.54
C GLN A 32 18.10 -1.70 -10.09
N VAL A 33 18.40 -0.42 -9.86
CA VAL A 33 17.61 0.70 -10.38
C VAL A 33 17.62 0.71 -11.92
N LEU A 34 18.79 0.52 -12.54
CA LEU A 34 18.94 0.51 -14.00
C LEU A 34 18.21 -0.67 -14.67
N ASN A 35 18.19 -1.84 -14.01
CA ASN A 35 17.63 -3.06 -14.58
C ASN A 35 16.16 -3.32 -14.18
N ASN A 36 15.61 -2.61 -13.18
CA ASN A 36 14.26 -2.87 -12.64
C ASN A 36 13.48 -1.57 -12.41
N THR A 37 13.42 -0.73 -13.44
CA THR A 37 12.78 0.60 -13.39
C THR A 37 11.30 0.54 -12.97
N GLU A 38 10.54 -0.46 -13.43
CA GLU A 38 9.13 -0.63 -13.01
C GLU A 38 8.99 -0.88 -11.50
N SER A 39 9.91 -1.60 -10.88
CA SER A 39 9.88 -1.90 -9.45
C SER A 39 10.11 -0.63 -8.62
N ALA A 40 10.95 0.29 -9.10
CA ALA A 40 11.11 1.60 -8.47
C ALA A 40 9.80 2.40 -8.56
N VAL A 41 9.18 2.48 -9.74
CA VAL A 41 7.90 3.19 -9.94
C VAL A 41 6.79 2.61 -9.04
N ARG A 42 6.65 1.29 -8.96
CA ARG A 42 5.65 0.64 -8.11
C ARG A 42 5.87 0.92 -6.62
N GLN A 43 7.12 0.96 -6.16
CA GLN A 43 7.44 1.27 -4.77
C GLN A 43 7.01 2.68 -4.40
N TYR A 44 7.24 3.67 -5.27
CA TYR A 44 6.80 5.06 -5.04
C TYR A 44 5.27 5.22 -5.20
N ALA A 45 4.63 4.42 -6.07
CA ALA A 45 3.18 4.42 -6.23
C ALA A 45 2.41 3.91 -5.00
N LEU A 46 3.08 3.25 -4.03
CA LEU A 46 2.43 2.76 -2.80
C LEU A 46 1.84 3.89 -1.97
N ARG A 47 2.46 5.08 -1.95
CA ARG A 47 1.89 6.25 -1.30
C ARG A 47 0.54 6.63 -1.93
N GLY A 48 0.48 6.70 -3.26
CA GLY A 48 -0.76 7.03 -3.97
C GLY A 48 -1.86 6.00 -3.72
N ARG A 49 -1.50 4.72 -3.60
CA ARG A 49 -2.45 3.65 -3.23
C ARG A 49 -2.94 3.80 -1.78
N ALA A 50 -2.08 4.18 -0.84
CA ALA A 50 -2.50 4.41 0.55
C ALA A 50 -3.49 5.58 0.65
N VAL A 51 -3.24 6.67 -0.09
CA VAL A 51 -4.16 7.80 -0.19
C VAL A 51 -5.50 7.40 -0.80
N ALA A 52 -5.48 6.65 -1.90
CA ALA A 52 -6.70 6.13 -2.51
C ALA A 52 -7.50 5.18 -1.59
N LEU A 53 -6.85 4.60 -0.58
CA LEU A 53 -7.46 3.73 0.42
C LEU A 53 -7.93 4.47 1.68
N GLY A 54 -7.64 5.77 1.81
CA GLY A 54 -8.18 6.63 2.88
C GLY A 54 -7.18 7.13 3.93
N TRP A 55 -5.89 6.84 3.79
CA TRP A 55 -4.85 7.44 4.64
C TRP A 55 -4.42 8.83 4.12
N PRO A 56 -4.11 9.80 5.00
CA PRO A 56 -3.69 11.15 4.61
C PRO A 56 -2.32 11.21 3.91
#